data_AF-A0A1S2TKD5-F1
#
_entry.id   AF-A0A1S2TKD5-F1
#
_cell.length_a   1.000
_cell.length_b   1.000
_cell.length_c   1.000
_cell.angle_alpha   90.00
_cell.angle_beta   90.00
_cell.angle_gamma   90.00
#
_symmetry.space_group_name_H-M   'P 1'
#
loop_
_entity.id
_entity.type
_entity.pdbx_description
1 polymer ?
#
loop_
_entity_poly.entity_id
_entity_poly.type
_entity_poly.pdbx_seq_one_letter_code
_entity_poly.pdbx_strand_id
1 'polypeptide(L)' 'MSPETLLIQASETLASLNAMTTDLAFELEGAYRHKLLATQQLIVLGELLVERVLVLTQDTQTFQ' A
#
# COMPACT_ATOMS: atom_id res chain seq x y z
N MET A 1 7.32 16.36 -11.33
CA MET A 1 7.14 15.28 -10.33
C MET A 1 8.11 14.18 -10.69
N SER A 2 9.01 13.82 -9.77
CA SER A 2 9.91 12.71 -10.02
C SER A 2 9.16 11.37 -9.84
N PRO A 3 9.64 10.29 -10.46
CA PRO A 3 9.12 8.94 -10.19
C PRO A 3 9.10 8.60 -8.70
N GLU A 4 10.08 9.05 -7.90
CA GLU A 4 10.05 8.81 -6.45
C GLU A 4 8.88 9.52 -5.77
N THR A 5 8.57 10.76 -6.18
CA THR A 5 7.44 11.51 -5.62
C THR A 5 6.12 10.78 -5.87
N LEU A 6 5.95 10.23 -7.07
CA LEU A 6 4.76 9.44 -7.43
C LEU A 6 4.67 8.14 -6.62
N LEU A 7 5.79 7.46 -6.41
CA LEU A 7 5.86 6.22 -5.62
C LEU A 7 5.57 6.47 -4.14
N ILE A 8 6.09 7.56 -3.57
CA ILE A 8 5.77 7.98 -2.20
C ILE A 8 4.28 8.27 -2.06
N GLN A 9 3.69 9.04 -2.99
CA GLN A 9 2.25 9.32 -2.98
C GLN A 9 1.40 8.06 -3.15
N ALA A 10 1.84 7.11 -3.97
CA ALA A 10 1.19 5.80 -4.09
C ALA A 10 1.26 5.02 -2.78
N SER A 11 2.41 5.03 -2.09
CA SER A 11 2.58 4.40 -0.77
C SER A 11 1.67 5.03 0.28
N GLU A 12 1.59 6.36 0.35
CA GLU A 12 0.71 7.08 1.27
C GLU A 12 -0.77 6.79 0.98
N THR A 13 -1.15 6.73 -0.30
CA THR A 13 -2.52 6.40 -0.72
C THR A 13 -2.88 4.97 -0.34
N LEU A 14 -1.96 4.01 -0.52
CA LEU A 14 -2.15 2.62 -0.12
C LEU A 14 -2.27 2.47 1.40
N ALA A 15 -1.41 3.14 2.17
CA ALA A 15 -1.47 3.16 3.63
C ALA A 15 -2.80 3.73 4.14
N SER A 16 -3.30 4.80 3.51
CA SER A 16 -4.63 5.34 3.83
C SER A 16 -5.75 4.35 3.49
N LEU A 17 -5.69 3.70 2.33
CA LEU A 17 -6.65 2.68 1.94
C LEU A 17 -6.62 1.46 2.87
N ASN A 18 -5.44 1.06 3.34
CA ASN A 18 -5.24 -0.01 4.31
C ASN A 18 -5.94 0.32 5.64
N ALA A 19 -5.73 1.54 6.16
CA ALA A 19 -6.40 2.01 7.38
C ALA A 19 -7.94 2.01 7.21
N MET A 20 -8.46 2.57 6.11
CA MET A 20 -9.91 2.57 5.85
C MET A 20 -10.49 1.16 5.69
N THR A 21 -9.77 0.24 5.03
CA THR A 21 -10.18 -1.16 4.88
C THR A 21 -10.19 -1.87 6.23
N THR A 22 -9.23 -1.56 7.09
CA THR A 22 -9.13 -2.06 8.46
C THR A 22 -10.33 -1.62 9.29
N ASP A 23 -10.63 -0.31 9.28
CA ASP A 23 -11.77 0.26 10.01
C ASP A 23 -13.09 -0.36 9.53
N LEU A 24 -13.29 -0.47 8.22
CA LEU A 24 -14.46 -1.15 7.64
C LEU A 24 -14.54 -2.63 8.01
N ALA A 25 -13.40 -3.34 8.16
CA ALA A 25 -13.38 -4.75 8.55
C ALA A 25 -13.79 -4.94 10.01
N PHE A 26 -13.54 -3.95 10.86
CA PHE A 26 -14.04 -3.92 12.24
C PHE A 26 -15.54 -3.62 12.28
N GLU A 27 -16.03 -2.68 11.46
CA GLU A 27 -17.45 -2.31 11.39
C GLU A 27 -18.35 -3.40 10.77
N LEU A 28 -17.83 -4.22 9.85
CA LEU A 28 -18.62 -5.24 9.14
C LEU A 28 -18.53 -6.63 9.79
N GLU A 29 -19.67 -7.25 10.08
CA GLU A 29 -19.77 -8.61 10.60
C GLU A 29 -20.08 -9.66 9.51
N GLY A 30 -19.70 -10.92 9.77
CA GLY A 30 -20.03 -12.07 8.91
C GLY A 30 -19.25 -12.14 7.59
N ALA A 31 -19.92 -12.46 6.49
CA ALA A 31 -19.30 -12.81 5.19
C ALA A 31 -18.52 -11.65 4.52
N TYR A 32 -18.80 -10.41 4.89
CA TYR A 32 -18.11 -9.22 4.36
C TYR A 32 -16.73 -9.00 4.98
N ARG A 33 -16.51 -9.42 6.23
CA ARG A 33 -15.21 -9.33 6.91
C ARG A 33 -14.14 -10.13 6.19
N HIS A 34 -14.47 -11.33 5.68
CA HIS A 34 -13.50 -12.13 4.92
C HIS A 34 -13.05 -11.45 3.62
N LYS A 35 -13.98 -10.73 2.94
CA LYS A 35 -13.66 -10.00 1.71
C LYS A 35 -12.75 -8.82 2.01
N LEU A 36 -13.00 -8.12 3.12
CA LEU A 36 -12.17 -6.99 3.54
C LEU A 36 -10.80 -7.42 4.04
N LEU A 37 -10.69 -8.54 4.76
CA LEU A 37 -9.39 -9.10 5.13
C LEU A 37 -8.59 -9.51 3.88
N ALA A 38 -9.24 -10.08 2.86
CA ALA A 38 -8.59 -10.38 1.58
C ALA A 38 -8.13 -9.10 0.86
N THR A 39 -8.98 -8.05 0.83
CA THR A 39 -8.60 -6.73 0.28
C THR A 39 -7.41 -6.13 1.05
N GLN A 40 -7.43 -6.20 2.38
CA GLN A 40 -6.34 -5.71 3.23
C GLN A 40 -5.03 -6.43 2.93
N GLN A 41 -5.06 -7.76 2.77
CA GLN A 41 -3.88 -8.52 2.35
C GLN A 41 -3.34 -8.07 0.99
N LEU A 42 -4.21 -7.80 0.02
CA LEU A 42 -3.79 -7.28 -1.29
C LEU A 42 -3.19 -5.87 -1.21
N ILE A 43 -3.71 -5.01 -0.32
CA ILE A 43 -3.17 -3.67 -0.10
C ILE A 43 -1.77 -3.74 0.50
N VAL A 44 -1.57 -4.57 1.53
CA VAL A 44 -0.24 -4.80 2.14
C VAL A 44 0.77 -5.32 1.10
N LEU A 45 0.35 -6.24 0.22
CA LEU A 45 1.21 -6.68 -0.89
C LEU A 45 1.53 -5.53 -1.86
N GLY A 46 0.57 -4.65 -2.14
CA GLY A 46 0.78 -3.45 -2.94
C GLY A 46 1.78 -2.48 -2.32
N GLU A 47 1.67 -2.22 -1.00
CA GLU A 47 2.61 -1.38 -0.25
C GLU A 47 4.04 -1.94 -0.35
N LEU A 48 4.21 -3.25 -0.13
CA LEU A 48 5.52 -3.90 -0.23
C LEU A 48 6.12 -3.81 -1.64
N LEU A 49 5.30 -3.90 -2.69
CA LEU A 49 5.76 -3.74 -4.07
C LEU A 49 6.19 -2.29 -4.35
N VAL A 50 5.42 -1.30 -3.89
CA VAL A 50 5.75 0.12 -4.05
C VAL A 50 7.01 0.47 -3.27
N GLU A 51 7.13 0.01 -2.03
CA GLU A 51 8.31 0.22 -1.19
C GLU A 51 9.55 -0.43 -1.82
N ARG A 52 9.42 -1.64 -2.36
CA ARG A 52 10.52 -2.30 -3.06
C ARG A 52 10.94 -1.55 -4.32
N VAL A 53 9.99 -1.05 -5.11
CA VAL A 53 10.31 -0.25 -6.30
C VAL A 53 10.96 1.07 -5.89
N LEU A 54 10.48 1.71 -4.82
CA LEU A 54 11.07 2.93 -4.28
C LEU A 54 12.54 2.70 -3.89
N VAL A 55 12.83 1.63 -3.14
CA VAL A 55 14.21 1.25 -2.78
C VAL A 55 15.07 1.03 -4.02
N LEU A 56 14.59 0.27 -5.02
CA LEU A 56 15.33 0.05 -6.27
C LEU A 56 15.59 1.35 -7.03
N THR A 57 14.64 2.28 -7.04
CA THR A 57 14.83 3.60 -7.68
C THR A 57 15.82 4.48 -6.91
N GLN A 58 15.81 4.44 -5.58
CA GLN A 58 16.76 5.17 -4.73
C GLN A 58 18.17 4.61 -4.84
N ASP A 59 18.33 3.29 -4.86
CA ASP A 59 19.62 2.62 -5.07
C ASP A 59 20.19 2.96 -6.45
N THR A 60 19.36 3.19 -7.46
CA THR A 60 19.84 3.60 -8.80
C THR A 60 20.35 5.04 -8.81
N GLN A 61 19.93 5.90 -7.87
CA GLN A 61 20.38 7.30 -7.74
C GLN A 61 21.65 7.45 -6.87
N THR A 62 21.97 6.49 -5.99
CA THR A 62 23.17 6.55 -5.14
C THR A 62 24.46 6.12 -5.85
N PHE A 63 24.37 5.57 -7.06
CA PHE A 63 25.51 5.22 -7.91
C PHE A 63 25.77 6.18 -9.09
N GLN A 64 25.14 7.36 -9.12
CA GLN A 64 25.49 8.47 -10.04
C GLN A 64 26.07 9.64 -9.27
#